data_AF-A0A9X7C8C1-F1
#
_entry.id   AF-A0A9X7C8C1-F1
#
_cell.length_a   1.000
_cell.length_b   1.000
_cell.length_c   1.000
_cell.angle_alpha   90.00
_cell.angle_beta   90.00
_cell.angle_gamma   90.00
#
_symmetry.space_group_name_H-M   'P 1'
#
loop_
_entity.id
_entity.type
_entity.pdbx_description
1 polymer ?
#
loop_
_entity_poly.entity_id
_entity_poly.type
_entity_poly.pdbx_seq_one_letter_code
_entity_poly.pdbx_strand_id
1 'polypeptide(L)'
;PGRSQKQAISSVKKQIWSILVERPYLFMQYGEDSKEKIGEERVNKLLKTAPGKDRNTIVDDEVKKQKNQMMKLDSVGDRMIFTIIYYIVDTFIGIP
;
A
#
# COMPACT_ATOMS: atom_id res chain seq x y z
N PRO A 1 -3.63 21.72 35.26
CA PRO A 1 -2.25 21.20 35.10
C PRO A 1 -2.11 19.91 34.23
N GLY A 2 -3.07 18.96 34.23
CA GLY A 2 -2.92 17.67 33.54
C GLY A 2 -3.24 17.61 32.03
N ARG A 3 -3.78 18.67 31.41
CA ARG A 3 -4.13 18.68 29.96
C ARG A 3 -2.90 18.81 29.05
N SER A 4 -1.90 19.61 29.45
CA SER A 4 -0.69 19.84 28.65
C SER A 4 0.17 18.58 28.50
N GLN A 5 0.35 17.81 29.58
CA GLN A 5 1.11 16.56 29.54
C GLN A 5 0.41 15.48 28.69
N LYS A 6 -0.91 15.33 28.80
CA LYS A 6 -1.67 14.40 27.95
C LYS A 6 -1.61 14.80 26.47
N GLN A 7 -1.65 16.10 26.17
CA GLN A 7 -1.50 16.61 24.80
C GLN A 7 -0.09 16.34 24.25
N ALA A 8 0.95 16.61 25.02
CA ALA A 8 2.33 16.31 24.63
C ALA A 8 2.55 14.81 24.35
N ILE A 9 2.06 13.94 25.24
CA ILE A 9 2.13 12.48 25.07
C ILE A 9 1.36 12.04 23.82
N SER A 10 0.18 12.61 23.58
CA SER A 10 -0.62 12.32 22.39
C SER A 10 0.11 12.73 21.10
N SER A 11 0.75 13.89 21.09
CA SER A 11 1.54 14.36 19.93
C SER A 11 2.72 13.46 19.65
N VAL A 12 3.49 13.07 20.67
CA VAL A 12 4.62 12.13 20.52
C VAL A 12 4.13 10.79 20.00
N LYS A 13 3.04 10.25 20.56
CA LYS A 13 2.44 9.00 20.09
C LYS A 13 2.01 9.08 18.63
N LYS A 14 1.36 10.18 18.23
CA LYS A 14 0.94 10.41 16.84
C LYS A 14 2.14 10.49 15.90
N GLN A 15 3.22 11.14 16.34
CA GLN A 15 4.44 11.29 15.55
C GLN A 15 5.14 9.94 15.36
N ILE A 16 5.26 9.14 16.42
CA ILE A 16 5.79 7.76 16.35
C ILE A 16 4.95 6.91 15.40
N TRP A 17 3.62 6.97 15.53
CA TRP A 17 2.72 6.22 14.64
C TRP A 17 2.87 6.64 13.18
N SER A 18 2.99 7.94 12.92
CA SER A 18 3.15 8.46 11.56
C SER A 18 4.44 7.96 10.91
N ILE A 19 5.53 7.91 11.68
CA ILE A 19 6.83 7.43 11.19
C ILE A 19 6.84 5.91 11.00
N LEU A 20 6.29 5.15 11.95
CA LEU A 20 6.42 3.70 11.98
C LEU A 20 5.33 2.94 11.23
N VAL A 21 4.17 3.57 11.01
CA VAL A 21 3.01 2.88 10.43
C VAL A 21 2.50 3.61 9.20
N GLU A 22 2.23 4.90 9.31
CA GLU A 22 1.60 5.66 8.23
C GLU A 22 2.51 5.80 7.01
N ARG A 23 3.74 6.30 7.18
CA ARG A 23 4.68 6.48 6.07
C ARG A 23 5.02 5.16 5.36
N PRO A 24 5.38 4.06 6.05
CA PRO A 24 5.64 2.79 5.38
C PRO A 24 4.42 2.25 4.63
N TYR A 25 3.21 2.41 5.20
CA TYR A 25 1.98 1.98 4.53
C TYR A 25 1.73 2.75 3.23
N LEU A 26 1.85 4.08 3.27
CA LEU A 26 1.67 4.91 2.07
C LEU A 26 2.69 4.56 1.01
N PHE A 27 3.95 4.37 1.41
CA PHE A 27 5.01 4.01 0.48
C PHE A 27 4.76 2.65 -0.17
N MET A 28 4.33 1.64 0.59
CA MET A 28 4.04 0.31 0.03
C MET A 28 2.84 0.30 -0.91
N GLN A 29 1.79 1.06 -0.60
CA GLN A 29 0.55 1.03 -1.37
C GLN A 29 0.56 2.03 -2.55
N TYR A 30 1.24 3.16 -2.42
CA TYR A 30 1.16 4.26 -3.38
C TYR A 30 2.53 4.67 -3.94
N GLY A 31 3.64 4.13 -3.42
CA GLY A 31 4.99 4.51 -3.83
C GLY A 31 5.44 5.90 -3.33
N GLU A 32 4.65 6.54 -2.46
CA GLU A 32 4.88 7.90 -1.97
C GLU A 32 4.70 7.95 -0.44
N ASP A 33 5.38 8.88 0.23
CA ASP A 33 5.38 8.99 1.70
C ASP A 33 4.41 10.04 2.26
N SER A 34 3.80 10.85 1.39
CA SER A 34 2.89 11.95 1.76
C SER A 34 1.49 11.78 1.21
N LYS A 35 0.50 11.87 2.11
CA LYS A 35 -0.93 11.88 1.77
C LYS A 35 -1.33 13.07 0.90
N GLU A 36 -0.65 14.20 1.01
CA GLU A 36 -0.99 15.40 0.24
C GLU A 36 -0.72 15.20 -1.25
N LYS A 37 0.38 14.51 -1.58
CA LYS A 37 0.73 14.16 -2.96
C LYS A 37 -0.17 13.06 -3.54
N ILE A 38 -0.63 12.13 -2.70
CA ILE A 38 -1.54 11.06 -3.10
C ILE A 38 -2.99 11.56 -3.21
N GLY A 39 -3.40 12.46 -2.33
CA GLY A 39 -4.77 12.87 -2.08
C GLY A 39 -5.32 12.23 -0.81
N GLU A 40 -5.52 13.04 0.24
CA GLU A 40 -5.92 12.55 1.57
C GLU A 40 -7.27 11.82 1.54
N GLU A 41 -8.20 12.29 0.70
CA GLU A 41 -9.50 11.64 0.51
C GLU A 41 -9.40 10.22 -0.05
N ARG A 42 -8.44 9.97 -0.96
CA ARG A 42 -8.22 8.63 -1.55
C ARG A 42 -7.70 7.64 -0.51
N VAL A 43 -6.70 8.07 0.27
CA VAL A 43 -6.13 7.27 1.35
C VAL A 43 -7.18 7.02 2.44
N ASN A 44 -7.90 8.07 2.84
CA ASN A 44 -8.94 7.95 3.87
C ASN A 44 -10.10 7.07 3.40
N LYS A 45 -10.46 7.09 2.11
CA LYS A 45 -11.47 6.19 1.55
C LYS A 45 -11.05 4.72 1.71
N LEU A 46 -9.81 4.39 1.36
CA LEU A 46 -9.29 3.03 1.51
C LEU A 46 -9.17 2.60 2.99
N LEU A 47 -8.70 3.50 3.87
CA LEU A 47 -8.53 3.22 5.31
C LEU A 47 -9.87 3.07 6.05
N LYS A 48 -10.92 3.75 5.60
CA LYS A 48 -12.27 3.68 6.20
C LYS A 48 -13.06 2.45 5.73
N THR A 49 -12.71 1.85 4.60
CA THR A 49 -13.37 0.65 4.11
C THR A 49 -12.84 -0.59 4.82
N ALA A 50 -13.74 -1.29 5.52
CA ALA A 50 -13.40 -2.54 6.20
C ALA A 50 -12.85 -3.59 5.21
N PRO A 51 -11.95 -4.49 5.66
CA PRO A 51 -11.44 -5.56 4.82
C PRO A 51 -12.58 -6.47 4.34
N GLY A 52 -12.67 -6.70 3.03
CA GLY A 52 -13.74 -7.46 2.41
C GLY A 52 -13.89 -7.16 0.92
N LYS A 53 -15.02 -7.60 0.33
CA LYS A 53 -15.30 -7.40 -1.10
C LYS A 53 -15.29 -5.92 -1.51
N ASP A 54 -15.79 -5.03 -0.66
CA ASP A 54 -15.87 -3.59 -0.95
C ASP A 54 -14.47 -2.94 -1.06
N ARG A 55 -13.51 -3.41 -0.26
CA ARG A 55 -12.13 -2.93 -0.33
C ARG A 55 -11.45 -3.38 -1.62
N ASN A 56 -11.71 -4.60 -2.09
CA ASN A 56 -11.15 -5.08 -3.36
C ASN A 56 -11.64 -4.26 -4.55
N THR A 57 -12.91 -3.86 -4.56
CA THR A 57 -13.45 -2.99 -5.61
C THR A 57 -12.78 -1.62 -5.61
N ILE A 58 -12.52 -1.04 -4.44
CA ILE A 58 -11.82 0.26 -4.33
C ILE A 58 -10.38 0.13 -4.81
N VAL A 59 -9.68 -0.95 -4.46
CA VAL A 59 -8.32 -1.23 -4.91
C VAL A 59 -8.28 -1.42 -6.43
N ASP A 60 -9.22 -2.16 -7.01
CA ASP A 60 -9.31 -2.38 -8.45
C ASP A 60 -9.59 -1.07 -9.21
N ASP A 61 -10.48 -0.23 -8.69
CA ASP A 61 -10.72 1.11 -9.20
C ASP A 61 -9.47 2.00 -9.12
N GLU A 62 -8.70 1.91 -8.02
CA GLU A 62 -7.45 2.66 -7.85
C GLU A 62 -6.39 2.25 -8.89
N VAL A 63 -6.30 0.95 -9.17
CA VAL A 63 -5.37 0.41 -10.17
C VAL A 63 -5.80 0.79 -11.59
N LYS A 64 -7.09 0.69 -11.90
CA LYS A 64 -7.61 0.91 -13.26
C LYS A 64 -7.77 2.40 -13.61
N LYS A 65 -8.35 3.19 -12.69
CA LYS A 65 -8.67 4.61 -12.93
C LYS A 65 -7.51 5.52 -12.57
N GLN A 66 -6.81 5.24 -11.46
CA GLN A 66 -5.69 6.07 -10.99
C GLN A 66 -4.32 5.54 -11.40
N LYS A 67 -4.27 4.43 -12.18
CA LYS A 67 -3.04 3.79 -12.67
C LYS A 67 -2.04 3.44 -11.57
N ASN A 68 -2.50 3.23 -10.33
CA ASN A 68 -1.62 2.87 -9.23
C ASN A 68 -1.25 1.37 -9.33
N GLN A 69 -0.20 1.07 -10.09
CA GLN A 69 0.26 -0.30 -10.31
C GLN A 69 0.83 -0.96 -9.06
N MET A 70 1.17 -0.20 -8.01
CA MET A 70 1.65 -0.76 -6.74
C MET A 70 0.56 -1.57 -6.02
N MET A 71 -0.72 -1.25 -6.24
CA MET A 71 -1.86 -1.98 -5.65
C MET A 71 -2.47 -3.03 -6.58
N LYS A 72 -1.86 -3.32 -7.75
CA LYS A 72 -2.42 -4.21 -8.78
C LYS A 72 -2.50 -5.64 -8.25
N LEU A 73 -3.71 -6.07 -7.87
CA LEU A 73 -4.02 -7.44 -7.46
C LEU A 73 -3.70 -8.45 -8.58
N ASP A 74 -3.99 -8.08 -9.85
CA ASP A 74 -3.73 -8.90 -11.05
C ASP A 74 -2.23 -9.11 -11.35
N SER A 75 -1.32 -8.31 -10.78
CA SER A 75 0.10 -8.48 -11.03
C SER A 75 0.68 -9.74 -10.40
N VAL A 76 -0.02 -10.36 -9.44
CA VAL A 76 0.40 -11.64 -8.87
C VAL A 76 0.25 -12.76 -9.90
N GLY A 77 -0.82 -12.74 -10.71
CA GLY A 77 -1.03 -13.71 -11.79
C GLY A 77 0.02 -13.56 -12.89
N ASP A 78 0.25 -12.34 -13.36
CA ASP A 78 1.28 -12.03 -14.36
C ASP A 78 2.68 -12.42 -13.85
N ARG A 79 3.00 -12.12 -12.59
CA ARG A 79 4.26 -12.55 -11.93
C ARG A 79 4.35 -14.05 -11.79
N MET A 80 3.26 -14.74 -11.46
CA MET A 80 3.23 -16.20 -11.33
C MET A 80 3.46 -16.89 -12.67
N ILE A 81 2.80 -16.41 -13.74
CA ILE A 81 3.00 -16.90 -15.10
C ILE A 81 4.44 -16.64 -15.55
N PHE A 82 4.95 -15.42 -15.32
CA PHE A 82 6.34 -15.08 -15.63
C PHE A 82 7.33 -15.97 -14.87
N THR A 83 7.12 -16.21 -13.57
CA THR A 83 7.94 -17.11 -12.76
C THR A 83 7.90 -18.55 -13.29
N ILE A 84 6.74 -19.06 -13.68
CA ILE A 84 6.61 -20.40 -14.27
C ILE A 84 7.37 -20.47 -15.60
N ILE A 85 7.21 -19.48 -16.48
CA ILE A 85 7.94 -19.41 -17.76
C ILE A 85 9.44 -19.31 -17.50
N TYR A 86 9.86 -18.48 -16.54
CA TYR A 86 11.25 -18.30 -16.13
C TYR A 86 11.86 -19.61 -15.65
N TYR A 87 11.20 -20.35 -14.76
CA TYR A 87 11.69 -21.67 -14.32
C TYR A 87 11.77 -22.69 -15.45
N ILE A 88 10.78 -22.71 -16.35
CA ILE A 88 10.80 -23.59 -17.53
C ILE A 88 12.01 -23.24 -18.39
N VAL A 89 12.16 -21.96 -18.72
CA VAL A 89 13.27 -21.44 -19.52
C VAL A 89 14.59 -21.79 -18.85
N ASP A 90 14.85 -21.40 -17.61
CA ASP A 90 16.08 -21.73 -16.86
C ASP A 90 16.40 -23.23 -16.85
N THR A 91 15.39 -24.09 -16.67
CA THR A 91 15.57 -25.54 -16.71
C THR A 91 16.03 -26.04 -18.09
N PHE A 92 15.60 -25.40 -19.18
CA PHE A 92 15.93 -25.80 -20.55
C PHE A 92 17.17 -25.10 -21.13
N ILE A 93 17.46 -23.85 -20.77
CA ILE A 93 18.68 -23.15 -21.23
C ILE A 93 19.91 -23.47 -20.37
N GLY A 94 19.75 -24.14 -19.23
CA GLY A 94 20.88 -24.68 -18.46
C GLY A 94 21.87 -23.62 -17.96
N ILE A 95 21.41 -22.36 -17.83
CA ILE A 95 22.20 -21.30 -17.21
C ILE A 95 21.95 -21.42 -15.70
N PRO A 96 22.97 -21.77 -14.90
CA PRO A 96 22.82 -21.89 -13.45
C PRO A 96 22.54 -20.55 -12.77
#